data_AF-A0A8X6TYL4-F1
#
_entry.id   AF-A0A8X6TYL4-F1
#
_cell.length_a   1.000
_cell.length_b   1.000
_cell.length_c   1.000
_cell.angle_alpha   90.00
_cell.angle_beta   90.00
_cell.angle_gamma   90.00
#
_symmetry.space_group_name_H-M   'P 1'
#
loop_
_entity.id
_entity.type
_entity.pdbx_description
1 polymer ?
#
loop_
_entity_poly.entity_id
_entity_poly.type
_entity_poly.pdbx_seq_one_letter_code
_entity_poly.pdbx_strand_id
1 'polypeptide(L)'
;MNRKKVCEKSSAKKKMMSIELKRENIEKHEQGVQVMQEIGFEEEEVISTSEIKEILGMWERVSQFVEKKHPEKVPTGRASDLFNDTCLTHFRNILRGRKKQTSLDMFFSKRPTGESEKNVAKKAKTREDI
;
A
#
# COMPACT_ATOMS: atom_id res chain seq x y z
N MET A 1 1.02 17.83 -57.50
CA MET A 1 1.78 17.60 -56.23
C MET A 1 0.82 17.16 -55.12
N ASN A 2 1.06 15.97 -54.54
CA ASN A 2 0.15 15.18 -53.69
C ASN A 2 0.10 15.65 -52.22
N ARG A 3 -0.82 16.57 -51.87
CA ARG A 3 -1.03 17.02 -50.47
C ARG A 3 -1.82 16.03 -49.60
N LYS A 4 -2.69 15.19 -50.19
CA LYS A 4 -3.52 14.22 -49.43
C LYS A 4 -2.68 13.11 -48.75
N LYS A 5 -1.64 12.60 -49.41
CA LYS A 5 -0.76 11.54 -48.88
C LYS A 5 0.08 11.96 -47.65
N VAL A 6 0.32 13.26 -47.45
CA VAL A 6 1.15 13.76 -46.34
C VAL A 6 0.33 13.91 -45.05
N CYS A 7 -0.95 14.28 -45.16
CA CYS A 7 -1.85 14.44 -44.02
C CYS A 7 -2.23 13.09 -43.37
N GLU A 8 -2.47 12.07 -44.20
CA GLU A 8 -2.84 10.73 -43.73
C GLU A 8 -1.68 10.02 -43.00
N LYS A 9 -0.45 10.19 -43.51
CA LYS A 9 0.78 9.70 -42.86
C LYS A 9 1.04 10.37 -41.50
N SER A 10 0.77 11.66 -41.37
CA SER A 10 0.87 12.40 -40.10
C SER A 10 -0.15 11.89 -39.07
N SER A 11 -1.38 11.63 -39.50
CA SER A 11 -2.44 11.07 -38.65
C SER A 11 -2.12 9.63 -38.20
N ALA A 12 -1.61 8.79 -39.09
CA ALA A 12 -1.16 7.44 -38.76
C ALA A 12 0.00 7.43 -37.75
N LYS A 13 0.96 8.35 -37.89
CA LYS A 13 2.11 8.46 -36.98
C LYS A 13 1.70 8.89 -35.57
N LYS A 14 0.74 9.81 -35.44
CA LYS A 14 0.15 10.20 -34.14
C LYS A 14 -0.63 9.07 -33.48
N LYS A 15 -1.37 8.29 -34.27
CA LYS A 15 -2.10 7.11 -33.76
C LYS A 15 -1.14 6.03 -33.25
N MET A 16 -0.05 5.75 -33.98
CA MET A 16 0.99 4.80 -33.57
C MET A 16 1.61 5.19 -32.22
N MET A 17 2.03 6.45 -32.10
CA MET A 17 2.63 6.98 -30.87
C MET A 17 1.67 6.98 -29.68
N SER A 18 0.37 7.23 -29.91
CA SER A 18 -0.65 7.14 -28.86
C SER A 18 -0.90 5.70 -28.40
N ILE A 19 -0.81 4.72 -29.30
CA ILE A 19 -0.96 3.30 -28.96
C ILE A 19 0.25 2.82 -28.15
N GLU A 20 1.46 3.19 -28.55
CA GLU A 20 2.70 2.86 -27.83
C GLU A 20 2.68 3.43 -26.40
N LEU A 21 2.31 4.70 -26.24
CA LEU A 21 2.22 5.34 -24.91
C LEU A 21 1.15 4.68 -24.02
N LYS A 22 0.04 4.23 -24.60
CA LYS A 22 -1.00 3.49 -23.85
C LYS A 22 -0.49 2.11 -23.41
N ARG A 23 0.25 1.39 -24.27
CA ARG A 23 0.84 0.09 -23.91
C ARG A 23 1.86 0.23 -22.80
N GLU A 24 2.76 1.23 -22.88
CA GLU A 24 3.76 1.48 -21.83
C GLU A 24 3.12 1.80 -20.47
N ASN A 25 2.03 2.57 -20.45
CA ASN A 25 1.31 2.87 -19.21
C ASN A 25 0.59 1.64 -18.64
N ILE A 26 0.03 0.78 -19.49
CA ILE A 26 -0.58 -0.49 -19.05
C ILE A 26 0.49 -1.41 -18.48
N GLU A 27 1.63 -1.55 -19.14
CA GLU A 27 2.75 -2.39 -18.68
C GLU A 27 3.32 -1.89 -17.35
N LYS A 28 3.50 -0.56 -17.19
CA LYS A 28 3.92 0.01 -15.89
C LYS A 28 2.86 -0.17 -14.80
N HIS A 29 1.58 -0.09 -15.15
CA HIS A 29 0.49 -0.33 -14.19
C HIS A 29 0.44 -1.82 -13.80
N GLU A 30 0.62 -2.72 -14.76
CA GLU A 30 0.64 -4.16 -14.54
C GLU A 30 1.87 -4.59 -13.73
N GLN A 31 3.05 -4.04 -14.01
CA GLN A 31 4.24 -4.19 -13.17
C GLN A 31 4.03 -3.61 -11.77
N GLY A 32 3.39 -2.44 -11.64
CA GLY A 32 3.06 -1.84 -10.33
C GLY A 32 2.07 -2.68 -9.52
N VAL A 33 1.05 -3.26 -10.18
CA VAL A 33 0.08 -4.18 -9.59
C VAL A 33 0.75 -5.50 -9.22
N GLN A 34 1.65 -6.02 -10.07
CA GLN A 34 2.39 -7.25 -9.81
C GLN A 34 3.38 -7.09 -8.64
N VAL A 35 4.07 -5.96 -8.54
CA VAL A 35 4.90 -5.62 -7.38
C VAL A 35 4.03 -5.49 -6.13
N MET A 36 2.83 -4.93 -6.24
CA MET A 36 1.89 -4.85 -5.12
C MET A 36 1.35 -6.22 -4.71
N GLN A 37 1.23 -7.17 -5.64
CA GLN A 37 0.88 -8.57 -5.36
C GLN A 37 2.07 -9.36 -4.77
N GLU A 38 3.30 -9.11 -5.22
CA GLU A 38 4.52 -9.68 -4.61
C GLU A 38 4.77 -9.14 -3.20
N ILE A 39 4.32 -7.93 -2.89
CA ILE A 39 4.20 -7.41 -1.52
C ILE A 39 2.90 -7.96 -0.93
N GLY A 40 2.84 -9.29 -0.75
CA GLY A 40 1.69 -10.10 -0.37
C GLY A 40 0.65 -9.41 0.52
N PHE A 41 -0.34 -8.80 -0.14
CA PHE A 41 -1.69 -8.64 0.40
C PHE A 41 -2.53 -9.76 -0.22
N GLU A 42 -2.28 -11.00 0.23
CA GLU A 42 -3.36 -11.98 0.25
C GLU A 42 -4.47 -11.39 1.13
N GLU A 43 -5.74 -11.56 0.73
CA GLU A 43 -6.92 -11.06 1.44
C GLU A 43 -6.94 -11.57 2.88
N GLU A 44 -6.26 -10.84 3.76
CA GLU A 44 -6.12 -11.17 5.16
C GLU A 44 -7.40 -10.71 5.86
N GLU A 45 -8.18 -11.68 6.33
CA GLU A 45 -9.15 -11.50 7.39
C GLU A 45 -8.55 -10.53 8.41
N VAL A 46 -9.18 -9.36 8.61
CA VAL A 46 -8.57 -8.19 9.27
C VAL A 46 -8.30 -8.49 10.75
N ILE A 47 -7.22 -9.21 11.03
CA ILE A 47 -6.82 -9.58 12.38
C ILE A 47 -6.45 -8.33 13.15
N SER A 48 -7.06 -8.08 14.31
CA SER A 48 -6.81 -6.84 15.04
C SER A 48 -5.39 -6.79 15.63
N THR A 49 -4.89 -5.59 15.90
CA THR A 49 -3.57 -5.40 16.54
C THR A 49 -3.56 -6.00 17.96
N SER A 50 -4.70 -6.00 18.64
CA SER A 50 -4.89 -6.64 19.95
C SER A 50 -4.76 -8.16 19.86
N GLU A 51 -5.45 -8.80 18.92
CA GLU A 51 -5.39 -10.25 18.71
C GLU A 51 -3.97 -10.71 18.37
N ILE A 52 -3.26 -9.97 17.50
CA ILE A 52 -1.85 -10.26 17.20
C ILE A 52 -0.98 -10.18 18.48
N LYS A 53 -1.16 -9.15 19.31
CA LYS A 53 -0.40 -9.01 20.55
C LYS A 53 -0.72 -10.13 21.54
N GLU A 54 -1.98 -10.57 21.58
CA GLU A 54 -2.43 -11.66 22.43
C GLU A 54 -1.75 -12.98 22.05
N ILE A 55 -1.78 -13.38 20.77
CA ILE A 55 -1.14 -14.63 20.33
C ILE A 55 0.38 -14.62 20.56
N LEU A 56 1.04 -13.48 20.34
CA LEU A 56 2.47 -13.32 20.64
C LEU A 56 2.75 -13.51 22.14
N GLY A 57 1.90 -12.96 23.01
CA GLY A 57 2.03 -13.11 24.46
C GLY A 57 1.65 -14.52 24.96
N MET A 58 0.69 -15.19 24.33
CA MET A 58 0.37 -16.59 24.62
C MET A 58 1.57 -17.49 24.29
N TRP A 59 2.18 -17.29 23.12
CA TRP A 59 3.35 -18.05 22.71
C TRP A 59 4.53 -17.88 23.68
N GLU A 60 4.79 -16.66 24.15
CA GLU A 60 5.86 -16.41 25.12
C GLU A 60 5.69 -17.27 26.38
N ARG A 61 4.45 -17.38 26.90
CA ARG A 61 4.16 -18.22 28.07
C ARG A 61 4.37 -19.70 27.78
N VAL A 62 3.92 -20.17 26.62
CA VAL A 62 4.10 -21.57 26.20
C VAL A 62 5.60 -21.88 26.07
N SER A 63 6.35 -21.03 25.38
CA SER A 63 7.79 -21.19 25.15
C SER A 63 8.55 -21.26 26.47
N GLN A 64 8.31 -20.34 27.40
CA GLN A 64 8.94 -20.37 28.73
C GLN A 64 8.59 -21.62 29.54
N PHE A 65 7.32 -22.05 29.51
CA PHE A 65 6.91 -23.27 30.19
C PHE A 65 7.63 -24.49 29.64
N VAL A 66 7.65 -24.60 28.31
CA VAL A 66 8.26 -25.70 27.57
C VAL A 66 9.78 -25.73 27.79
N GLU A 67 10.45 -24.59 27.70
CA GLU A 67 11.89 -24.46 27.96
C GLU A 67 12.24 -24.89 29.39
N LYS A 68 11.40 -24.61 30.38
CA LYS A 68 11.62 -25.00 31.77
C LYS A 68 11.30 -26.48 32.03
N LYS A 69 10.20 -26.98 31.49
CA LYS A 69 9.59 -28.26 31.91
C LYS A 69 9.86 -29.44 30.98
N HIS A 70 10.13 -29.21 29.70
CA HIS A 70 10.27 -30.31 28.75
C HIS A 70 11.62 -31.03 28.94
N PRO A 71 11.66 -32.36 29.04
CA PRO A 71 12.92 -33.10 29.24
C PRO A 71 13.83 -33.03 28.01
N GLU A 72 13.26 -33.11 26.80
CA GLU A 72 14.03 -33.04 25.56
C GLU A 72 14.18 -31.58 25.11
N LYS A 73 15.34 -30.97 25.32
CA LYS A 73 15.55 -29.55 24.99
C LYS A 73 15.76 -29.30 23.50
N VAL A 74 16.48 -30.20 22.83
CA VAL A 74 16.87 -30.02 21.42
C VAL A 74 15.69 -30.10 20.45
N PRO A 75 14.89 -31.18 20.40
CA PRO A 75 13.78 -31.26 19.45
C PRO A 75 12.71 -30.19 19.72
N THR A 76 12.47 -29.89 20.99
CA THR A 76 11.53 -28.87 21.41
C THR A 76 12.00 -27.44 21.12
N GLY A 77 13.31 -27.18 21.25
CA GLY A 77 13.92 -25.93 20.80
C GLY A 77 13.71 -25.75 19.30
N ARG A 78 14.02 -26.78 18.49
CA ARG A 78 13.81 -26.75 17.03
C ARG A 78 12.35 -26.49 16.64
N ALA A 79 11.39 -27.11 17.33
CA ALA A 79 9.97 -26.84 17.09
C ALA A 79 9.59 -25.39 17.44
N SER A 80 10.17 -24.85 18.53
CA SER A 80 9.94 -23.47 18.95
C SER A 80 10.55 -22.46 17.97
N ASP A 81 11.75 -22.74 17.46
CA ASP A 81 12.43 -21.93 16.45
C ASP A 81 11.63 -21.93 15.14
N LEU A 82 11.19 -23.11 14.68
CA LEU A 82 10.37 -23.23 13.48
C LEU A 82 9.07 -22.43 13.59
N PHE A 83 8.38 -22.50 14.73
CA PHE A 83 7.15 -21.72 14.94
C PHE A 83 7.41 -20.21 15.00
N ASN A 84 8.55 -19.79 15.57
CA ASN A 84 8.97 -18.40 15.57
C ASN A 84 9.21 -17.89 14.15
N ASP A 85 9.95 -18.65 13.35
CA ASP A 85 10.38 -18.26 12.01
C ASP A 85 9.23 -18.23 11.01
N THR A 86 8.28 -19.15 11.14
CA THR A 86 7.13 -19.28 10.23
C THR A 86 5.96 -18.41 10.70
N CYS A 87 5.31 -18.79 11.81
CA CYS A 87 4.07 -18.16 12.26
C CYS A 87 4.29 -16.78 12.87
N LEU A 88 5.23 -16.64 13.82
CA LEU A 88 5.33 -15.39 14.58
C LEU A 88 6.01 -14.28 13.80
N THR A 89 6.90 -14.62 12.87
CA THR A 89 7.46 -13.65 11.91
C THR A 89 6.37 -12.97 11.10
N HIS A 90 5.37 -13.72 10.61
CA HIS A 90 4.22 -13.16 9.89
C HIS A 90 3.52 -12.08 10.72
N PHE A 91 3.09 -12.44 11.93
CA PHE A 91 2.41 -11.53 12.85
C PHE A 91 3.25 -10.29 13.24
N ARG A 92 4.55 -10.49 13.48
CA ARG A 92 5.49 -9.38 13.76
C ARG A 92 5.63 -8.43 12.55
N ASN A 93 5.60 -8.97 11.34
CA ASN A 93 5.65 -8.19 10.11
C ASN A 93 4.39 -7.36 9.92
N ILE A 94 3.21 -7.90 10.22
CA ILE A 94 1.95 -7.14 10.21
C ILE A 94 2.04 -5.94 11.17
N LEU A 95 2.49 -6.16 12.41
CA LEU A 95 2.67 -5.07 13.39
C LEU A 95 3.66 -4.00 12.89
N ARG A 96 4.75 -4.44 12.26
CA ARG A 96 5.76 -3.54 11.69
C ARG A 96 5.17 -2.73 10.52
N GLY A 97 4.37 -3.35 9.67
CA GLY A 97 3.64 -2.69 8.59
C GLY A 97 2.69 -1.61 9.11
N ARG A 98 1.86 -1.94 10.11
CA ARG A 98 0.93 -0.99 10.74
C ARG A 98 1.63 0.21 11.36
N LYS A 99 2.75 -0.01 12.06
CA LYS A 99 3.55 1.08 12.65
C LYS A 99 4.07 2.05 11.58
N LYS A 100 4.52 1.53 10.42
CA LYS A 100 4.96 2.35 9.29
C LYS A 100 3.79 3.14 8.70
N GLN A 101 2.62 2.52 8.52
CA GLN A 101 1.41 3.19 8.02
C GLN A 101 1.01 4.36 8.93
N THR A 102 0.88 4.12 10.24
CA THR A 102 0.55 5.19 11.20
C THR A 102 1.58 6.33 11.19
N SER A 103 2.86 6.01 10.99
CA SER A 103 3.93 7.01 10.92
C SER A 103 3.83 7.87 9.66
N LEU A 104 3.53 7.27 8.51
CA LEU A 104 3.29 7.98 7.26
C LEU A 104 2.04 8.86 7.34
N ASP A 105 0.95 8.34 7.88
CA ASP A 105 -0.30 9.09 8.06
C ASP A 105 -0.07 10.34 8.91
N MET A 106 0.70 10.23 9.99
CA MET A 106 1.07 11.37 10.83
C MET A 106 1.97 12.38 10.12
N PHE A 107 2.87 11.91 9.25
CA PHE A 107 3.75 12.79 8.47
C PHE A 107 2.96 13.60 7.44
N PHE A 108 2.07 12.96 6.68
CA PHE A 108 1.24 13.65 5.68
C PHE A 108 0.09 14.47 6.29
N SER A 109 -0.37 14.12 7.49
CA SER A 109 -1.38 14.90 8.21
C SER A 109 -0.84 16.21 8.80
N LYS A 110 0.50 16.36 8.92
CA LYS A 110 1.15 17.65 9.25
C LYS A 110 1.21 18.56 8.02
N ARG A 111 0.06 18.98 7.49
CA ARG A 111 0.01 20.20 6.67
C ARG A 111 0.06 21.42 7.59
N PRO A 112 0.78 22.50 7.22
CA PRO A 112 0.71 23.74 7.98
C PRO A 112 -0.72 24.26 7.88
N THR A 113 -1.33 24.51 9.04
CA THR A 113 -2.58 25.24 9.15
C THR A 113 -2.32 26.68 8.68
N GLY A 114 -2.35 26.88 7.36
CA GLY A 114 -2.45 28.19 6.75
C GLY A 114 -3.88 28.66 6.92
N GLU A 115 -4.12 29.43 7.96
CA GLU A 115 -5.31 30.25 8.09
C GLU A 115 -5.45 31.16 6.86
N SER A 116 -6.50 30.98 6.06
CA SER A 116 -7.22 32.10 5.44
C SER A 116 -8.58 31.61 4.93
N GLU A 117 -9.52 31.50 5.85
CA GLU A 117 -10.94 31.63 5.52
C GLU A 117 -11.23 33.06 5.03
N LYS A 118 -12.26 33.15 4.17
CA LYS A 118 -13.02 34.33 3.69
C LYS A 118 -12.59 34.96 2.36
N ASN A 119 -13.08 34.37 1.27
CA ASN A 119 -13.69 35.15 0.20
C ASN A 119 -15.02 34.50 -0.19
N VAL A 120 -16.05 34.80 0.61
CA VAL A 120 -17.44 34.51 0.30
C VAL A 120 -17.91 35.46 -0.78
N ALA A 121 -18.51 34.87 -1.81
CA ALA A 121 -19.26 35.50 -2.88
C ALA A 121 -20.07 36.75 -2.46
N LYS A 122 -19.81 37.87 -3.14
CA LYS A 122 -20.82 38.88 -3.49
C LYS A 122 -20.80 39.01 -5.01
N LYS A 123 -21.64 38.25 -5.72
CA LYS A 123 -23.05 38.54 -6.07
C LYS A 123 -23.10 39.10 -7.48
N ALA A 124 -23.55 38.25 -8.39
CA ALA A 124 -23.97 38.63 -9.74
C ALA A 124 -25.28 39.45 -9.70
N LYS A 125 -25.43 40.27 -10.76
CA LYS A 125 -26.67 40.74 -11.40
C LYS A 125 -27.19 42.15 -11.03
N THR A 126 -26.96 43.11 -11.94
CA THR A 126 -27.97 43.96 -12.62
C THR A 126 -27.21 44.82 -13.64
N ARG A 127 -27.36 44.65 -14.97
CA ARG A 127 -28.47 44.91 -15.92
C ARG A 127 -28.24 46.26 -16.63
N GLU A 128 -28.50 46.20 -17.94
CA GLU A 128 -28.34 47.21 -18.99
C GLU A 128 -29.02 48.56 -18.72
N ASP A 129 -28.58 49.52 -19.55
CA ASP A 129 -29.28 50.70 -20.07
C ASP A 129 -29.00 52.10 -19.47
N ILE A 130 -28.60 52.96 -20.43
CA ILE A 130 -28.47 54.44 -20.52
C ILE A 130 -27.14 55.05 -20.07
#